data_AF-A0A845TN61-F1
#
_entry.id   AF-A0A845TN61-F1
#
_cell.length_a   1.000
_cell.length_b   1.000
_cell.length_c   1.000
_cell.angle_alpha   90.00
_cell.angle_beta   90.00
_cell.angle_gamma   90.00
#
_symmetry.space_group_name_H-M   'P 1'
#
loop_
_entity.id
_entity.type
_entity.pdbx_description
1 polymer ?
#
loop_
_entity_poly.entity_id
_entity_poly.type
_entity_poly.pdbx_seq_one_letter_code
_entity_poly.pdbx_strand_id
1 'polypeptide(L)'
;MLAHPAHLIAQGLGSGLSPIMPGTSGTLFGWLTFHLMSQRWPDFFTAANWAIVIVAGFLIGTWACEKTGRDLGVSDHGSMVIDEIIAFW
;
A
#
# COMPACT_ATOMS: atom_id res chain seq x y z
N MET A 1 -9.09 -12.24 6.20
CA MET A 1 -8.42 -11.04 5.65
C MET A 1 -6.89 -11.03 5.78
N LEU A 2 -6.23 -11.86 6.61
CA LEU A 2 -4.76 -11.90 6.69
C LEU A 2 -4.14 -13.25 6.27
N ALA A 3 -4.95 -14.18 5.77
CA ALA A 3 -4.51 -15.52 5.43
C ALA A 3 -3.70 -15.57 4.12
N HIS A 4 -3.83 -14.54 3.26
CA HIS A 4 -3.12 -14.46 1.99
C HIS A 4 -2.29 -13.16 1.92
N PRO A 5 -1.02 -13.21 1.47
CA PRO A 5 -0.15 -12.04 1.41
C PRO A 5 -0.72 -10.92 0.52
N ALA A 6 -1.49 -11.27 -0.53
CA ALA A 6 -2.19 -10.28 -1.34
C ALA A 6 -3.14 -9.40 -0.53
N HIS A 7 -3.82 -9.96 0.48
CA HIS A 7 -4.74 -9.17 1.31
C HIS A 7 -3.97 -8.16 2.16
N LEU A 8 -2.83 -8.59 2.73
CA LEU A 8 -1.95 -7.69 3.50
C LEU A 8 -1.44 -6.53 2.66
N ILE A 9 -1.04 -6.81 1.42
CA ILE A 9 -0.55 -5.80 0.48
C ILE A 9 -1.70 -4.85 0.10
N ALA A 10 -2.83 -5.38 -0.37
CA ALA A 10 -3.97 -4.58 -0.79
C ALA A 10 -4.45 -3.66 0.35
N GLN A 11 -4.45 -4.14 1.60
CA GLN A 11 -4.89 -3.38 2.77
C GLN A 11 -3.79 -2.51 3.42
N GLY A 12 -2.65 -2.32 2.75
CA GLY A 12 -1.59 -1.42 3.24
C GLY A 12 -0.99 -1.84 4.58
N LEU A 13 -0.73 -3.14 4.76
CA LEU A 13 -0.28 -3.74 6.03
C LEU A 13 -1.24 -3.50 7.21
N GLY A 14 -2.52 -3.32 6.91
CA GLY A 14 -3.58 -3.11 7.89
C GLY A 14 -3.99 -1.67 8.09
N SER A 15 -3.36 -0.68 7.43
CA SER A 15 -3.82 0.71 7.46
C SER A 15 -5.24 0.86 6.92
N GLY A 16 -5.60 0.09 5.89
CA GLY A 16 -6.94 0.05 5.30
C GLY A 16 -8.00 -0.66 6.16
N LEU A 17 -7.60 -1.32 7.26
CA LEU A 17 -8.52 -1.89 8.23
C LEU A 17 -9.00 -0.87 9.28
N SER A 18 -8.56 0.39 9.17
CA SER A 18 -9.04 1.46 10.05
C SER A 18 -10.58 1.54 10.00
N PRO A 19 -11.26 1.59 11.15
CA PRO A 19 -12.71 1.74 11.19
C PRO A 19 -13.17 3.13 10.73
N ILE A 20 -12.26 4.10 10.64
CA ILE A 20 -12.55 5.50 10.30
C ILE A 20 -11.61 5.93 9.18
N MET A 21 -12.19 6.31 8.03
CA MET A 21 -11.48 6.81 6.85
C MET A 21 -10.26 5.95 6.46
N PRO A 22 -10.47 4.69 6.02
CA PRO A 22 -9.38 3.80 5.60
C PRO A 22 -8.36 4.44 4.66
N GLY A 23 -8.80 5.14 3.62
CA GLY A 23 -7.91 5.81 2.66
C GLY A 23 -7.03 6.91 3.31
N THR A 24 -7.56 7.64 4.29
CA THR A 24 -6.77 8.61 5.08
C THR A 24 -5.72 7.90 5.92
N SER A 25 -6.06 6.76 6.53
CA SER A 25 -5.08 5.94 7.26
C SER A 25 -4.02 5.36 6.32
N GLY A 26 -4.40 4.93 5.12
CA GLY A 26 -3.48 4.51 4.05
C GLY A 26 -2.51 5.62 3.64
N THR A 27 -3.05 6.81 3.36
CA THR A 27 -2.28 8.02 3.05
C THR A 27 -1.27 8.37 4.15
N LEU A 28 -1.71 8.42 5.41
CA LEU A 28 -0.85 8.73 6.55
C LEU A 28 0.27 7.68 6.70
N PHE A 29 -0.05 6.41 6.48
CA PHE A 29 0.92 5.33 6.47
C PHE A 29 1.93 5.48 5.32
N GLY A 30 1.48 5.80 4.11
CA GLY A 30 2.34 6.07 2.95
C GLY A 30 3.32 7.20 3.24
N TRP A 31 2.83 8.34 3.70
CA TRP A 31 3.66 9.49 4.10
C TRP A 31 4.68 9.13 5.18
N LEU A 32 4.23 8.47 6.25
CA LEU A 32 5.09 8.11 7.38
C LEU A 32 6.21 7.15 6.95
N THR A 33 5.86 6.12 6.18
CA THR A 33 6.83 5.13 5.70
C THR A 33 7.82 5.74 4.73
N PHE A 34 7.38 6.57 3.78
CA PHE A 34 8.27 7.29 2.87
C PHE A 34 9.29 8.14 3.63
N HIS A 35 8.82 8.93 4.59
CA HIS A 35 9.68 9.81 5.39
C HIS A 35 10.68 9.01 6.23
N LEU A 36 10.21 8.01 6.97
CA LEU A 36 11.06 7.19 7.84
C LEU A 36 12.10 6.41 7.05
N MET A 37 11.73 5.80 5.92
CA MET A 37 12.66 5.02 5.10
C MET A 37 13.72 5.92 4.46
N SER A 38 13.32 7.08 3.94
CA SER A 38 14.22 8.07 3.34
C SER A 38 15.20 8.66 4.37
N GLN A 39 14.74 8.92 5.60
CA GLN A 39 15.62 9.41 6.67
C GLN A 39 16.53 8.33 7.23
N ARG A 40 16.03 7.10 7.37
CA ARG A 40 16.78 6.03 8.03
C ARG A 40 17.86 5.40 7.14
N TRP A 41 17.63 5.36 5.83
CA TRP A 41 18.55 4.82 4.83
C TRP A 41 18.62 5.72 3.58
N PRO A 42 19.15 6.95 3.71
CA PRO A 42 19.17 7.93 2.62
C PRO A 42 19.98 7.47 1.41
N ASP A 43 21.04 6.67 1.62
CA ASP A 43 21.88 6.14 0.54
C ASP A 43 21.16 5.08 -0.30
N PHE A 44 20.18 4.39 0.30
CA PHE A 44 19.39 3.36 -0.39
C PHE A 44 18.12 3.96 -0.99
N PHE A 45 17.38 4.78 -0.26
CA PHE A 45 16.12 5.39 -0.72
C PHE A 45 16.37 6.68 -1.53
N THR A 46 17.20 6.55 -2.56
CA THR A 46 17.39 7.60 -3.58
C THR A 46 16.15 7.71 -4.46
N ALA A 47 16.02 8.81 -5.21
CA ALA A 47 14.90 9.02 -6.14
C ALA A 47 14.75 7.88 -7.16
N ALA A 48 15.86 7.33 -7.66
CA ALA A 48 15.84 6.20 -8.61
C ALA A 48 15.30 4.92 -7.96
N ASN A 49 15.71 4.63 -6.71
CA ASN A 49 15.24 3.44 -6.01
C ASN A 49 13.79 3.59 -5.56
N TRP A 50 13.34 4.79 -5.17
CA TRP A 50 11.93 5.06 -4.96
C TRP A 50 11.10 4.84 -6.22
N ALA A 51 11.56 5.31 -7.39
CA ALA A 51 10.86 5.05 -8.65
C ALA A 51 10.71 3.54 -8.93
N ILE A 52 11.74 2.73 -8.65
CA ILE A 52 11.66 1.27 -8.77
C ILE A 52 10.63 0.70 -7.79
N VAL A 53 10.66 1.13 -6.52
CA VAL A 53 9.72 0.68 -5.48
C VAL A 53 8.28 1.03 -5.85
N ILE A 54 8.03 2.24 -6.37
CA ILE A 54 6.70 2.71 -6.79
C ILE A 54 6.20 1.87 -7.96
N VAL A 55 7.01 1.65 -9.00
CA VAL A 55 6.61 0.85 -10.17
C VAL A 55 6.34 -0.60 -9.75
N ALA A 56 7.23 -1.21 -8.96
CA ALA A 56 7.03 -2.57 -8.47
C ALA A 56 5.79 -2.66 -7.59
N GLY A 57 5.61 -1.70 -6.67
CA GLY A 57 4.48 -1.59 -5.77
C GLY A 57 3.16 -1.40 -6.50
N PHE A 58 3.12 -0.62 -7.58
CA PHE A 58 1.94 -0.45 -8.43
C PHE A 58 1.54 -1.77 -9.11
N LEU A 59 2.51 -2.49 -9.70
CA LEU A 59 2.24 -3.76 -10.38
C LEU A 59 1.78 -4.84 -9.40
N ILE A 60 2.49 -4.98 -8.27
CA ILE A 60 2.16 -5.94 -7.21
C ILE A 60 0.82 -5.55 -6.55
N GLY A 61 0.61 -4.26 -6.31
CA GLY A 61 -0.61 -3.70 -5.73
C GLY A 61 -1.83 -3.99 -6.60
N THR A 62 -1.73 -3.80 -7.92
CA THR A 62 -2.80 -4.11 -8.87
C THR A 62 -3.20 -5.58 -8.80
N TRP A 63 -2.23 -6.50 -8.83
CA TRP A 63 -2.48 -7.93 -8.67
C TRP A 63 -3.09 -8.26 -7.29
N ALA A 64 -2.60 -7.60 -6.24
CA ALA A 64 -3.08 -7.79 -4.88
C ALA A 64 -4.54 -7.34 -4.72
N CYS A 65 -4.93 -6.20 -5.29
CA CYS A 65 -6.29 -5.70 -5.31
C CYS A 65 -7.21 -6.63 -6.11
N GLU A 66 -6.78 -7.11 -7.29
CA GLU A 66 -7.58 -8.06 -8.09
C GLU A 66 -7.83 -9.37 -7.32
N LYS A 67 -6.81 -9.93 -6.66
CA LYS A 67 -6.96 -11.13 -5.84
C LYS A 67 -7.85 -10.87 -4.63
N THR A 68 -7.62 -9.78 -3.91
CA THR A 68 -8.38 -9.43 -2.71
C THR A 68 -9.85 -9.15 -3.03
N GLY A 69 -10.13 -8.43 -4.11
CA GLY A 69 -11.50 -8.16 -4.56
C GLY A 69 -12.27 -9.41 -4.95
N ARG A 70 -11.61 -10.37 -5.62
CA ARG A 70 -12.19 -11.70 -5.89
C ARG A 70 -12.51 -12.46 -4.60
N ASP A 71 -11.59 -12.45 -3.64
CA ASP A 71 -11.76 -13.18 -2.38
C ASP A 71 -12.82 -12.52 -1.46
N LEU A 72 -13.02 -11.19 -1.55
CA LEU A 72 -14.06 -10.47 -0.84
C LEU A 72 -15.42 -10.49 -1.57
N GLY A 73 -15.46 -10.88 -2.85
CA GLY A 73 -16.65 -10.78 -3.69
C GLY A 73 -17.05 -9.35 -4.02
N VAL A 74 -16.19 -8.36 -3.73
CA VAL A 74 -16.42 -6.93 -3.95
C VAL A 74 -15.18 -6.35 -4.60
N SER A 75 -15.34 -5.82 -5.82
CA SER A 75 -14.27 -5.07 -6.48
C SER A 75 -14.05 -3.76 -5.73
N ASP A 76 -12.77 -3.38 -5.55
CA ASP A 76 -12.38 -2.08 -4.99
C ASP A 76 -13.03 -1.78 -3.63
N HIS A 77 -12.96 -2.76 -2.72
CA HIS A 77 -13.43 -2.60 -1.36
C HIS A 77 -12.65 -1.47 -0.68
N GLY A 78 -13.33 -0.58 0.05
CA GLY A 78 -12.71 0.60 0.66
C GLY A 78 -11.64 0.33 1.74
N SER A 79 -11.28 -0.93 2.01
CA SER A 79 -10.12 -1.29 2.82
C SER A 79 -8.87 -1.58 1.99
N MET A 80 -8.99 -1.67 0.66
CA MET A 80 -7.85 -1.75 -0.24
C MET A 80 -7.31 -0.33 -0.40
N VAL A 81 -6.13 -0.08 0.17
CA VAL A 81 -5.55 1.28 0.25
C VAL A 81 -4.10 1.36 -0.24
N ILE A 82 -3.69 0.36 -1.02
CA ILE A 82 -2.33 0.30 -1.56
C ILE A 82 -2.09 1.40 -2.58
N ASP A 83 -3.13 1.84 -3.29
CA ASP A 83 -3.09 2.94 -4.23
C ASP A 83 -2.86 4.29 -3.53
N GLU A 84 -3.46 4.57 -2.37
CA GLU A 84 -3.11 5.79 -1.61
C GLU A 84 -1.67 5.77 -1.12
N ILE A 85 -1.16 4.61 -0.74
CA ILE A 85 0.24 4.46 -0.29
C ILE A 85 1.20 4.72 -1.46
N ILE A 86 0.99 4.05 -2.59
CA ILE A 86 1.85 4.18 -3.78
C ILE A 86 1.76 5.58 -4.39
N ALA A 87 0.59 6.24 -4.34
CA ALA A 87 0.44 7.60 -4.85
C ALA A 87 1.15 8.66 -3.98
N PHE A 88 1.39 8.36 -2.70
CA PHE A 88 2.10 9.26 -1.78
C PHE A 88 3.62 9.10 -1.78
N TRP A 89 4.11 7.92 -2.16
CA TRP A 89 5.54 7.65 -2.33
C TRP A 89 6.08 8.31 -3.59
#